data_AF-A0A150JEF9-F1
#
_entry.id   AF-A0A150JEF9-F1
#
_cell.length_a   1.000
_cell.length_b   1.000
_cell.length_c   1.000
_cell.angle_alpha   90.00
_cell.angle_beta   90.00
_cell.angle_gamma   90.00
#
_symmetry.space_group_name_H-M   'P 1'
#
loop_
_entity.id
_entity.type
_entity.pdbx_description
1 polymer ?
#
loop_
_entity_poly.entity_id
_entity_poly.type
_entity_poly.pdbx_seq_one_letter_code
_entity_poly.pdbx_strand_id
1 'polypeptide(L)' 'MAPIVNTSMLGAFAKVSSEVTLESIILAINESVPLKKEENVKAAKEAYEKAMIL' A
#
# COMPACT_ATOMS: atom_id res chain seq x y z
N MET A 1 -10.17 9.30 9.72
CA MET A 1 -8.81 9.61 9.20
C MET A 1 -8.10 8.28 9.01
N ALA A 2 -7.56 7.99 7.82
CA ALA A 2 -6.77 6.77 7.61
C ALA A 2 -5.30 7.06 7.91
N PRO A 3 -4.64 6.32 8.82
CA PRO A 3 -3.22 6.52 9.12
C PRO A 3 -2.34 5.92 8.01
N ILE A 4 -1.21 6.57 7.71
CA ILE A 4 -0.28 6.17 6.64
C ILE A 4 0.26 4.73 6.83
N VAL A 5 0.41 4.30 8.09
CA VAL A 5 0.86 2.93 8.43
C VAL A 5 -0.06 1.84 7.85
N ASN A 6 -1.36 2.10 7.68
CA ASN A 6 -2.27 1.11 7.12
C ASN A 6 -1.97 0.84 5.64
N THR A 7 -1.62 1.86 4.85
CA THR A 7 -1.30 1.66 3.43
C THR A 7 0.09 1.08 3.21
N SER A 8 1.05 1.36 4.09
CA SER A 8 2.33 0.62 4.12
C SER A 8 2.13 -0.87 4.34
N MET A 9 1.28 -1.28 5.29
CA MET A 9 0.99 -2.71 5.50
C MET A 9 0.38 -3.36 4.27
N LEU A 10 -0.53 -2.67 3.57
CA LEU A 10 -1.13 -3.18 2.32
C LEU A 10 -0.09 -3.40 1.22
N GLY A 11 0.87 -2.48 1.07
CA GLY A 11 1.98 -2.65 0.14
C GLY A 11 2.86 -3.86 0.45
N ALA A 12 3.27 -4.01 1.71
CA ALA A 12 4.03 -5.18 2.14
C ALA A 12 3.25 -6.49 1.95
N PHE A 13 1.95 -6.49 2.29
CA PHE A 13 1.06 -7.63 2.13
C PHE A 13 0.96 -8.07 0.66
N ALA A 14 0.80 -7.13 -0.27
CA ALA A 14 0.72 -7.43 -1.70
C ALA A 14 1.95 -8.22 -2.19
N LYS A 15 3.16 -7.86 -1.73
CA LYS A 15 4.38 -8.59 -2.11
C LYS A 15 4.49 -9.96 -1.45
N VAL A 16 4.22 -10.04 -0.15
CA VAL A 16 4.43 -11.29 0.62
C VAL A 16 3.39 -12.34 0.28
N SER A 17 2.12 -11.92 0.15
CA SER A 17 1.01 -12.85 -0.10
C SER A 17 0.88 -13.25 -1.57
N SER A 18 1.25 -12.36 -2.51
CA SER A 18 0.95 -12.50 -3.94
C SER A 18 -0.56 -12.63 -4.27
N GLU A 19 -1.46 -12.38 -3.31
CA GLU A 19 -2.92 -12.49 -3.47
C GLU A 19 -3.52 -11.27 -4.17
N VAL A 20 -2.83 -10.13 -4.09
CA VAL A 20 -3.27 -8.85 -4.66
C VAL A 20 -2.09 -8.11 -5.28
N THR A 21 -2.34 -7.32 -6.32
CA THR A 21 -1.29 -6.55 -7.00
C THR A 21 -1.08 -5.20 -6.32
N LEU A 22 0.12 -4.64 -6.48
CA LEU A 22 0.43 -3.28 -6.01
C LEU A 22 -0.47 -2.25 -6.70
N GLU A 23 -0.79 -2.45 -7.98
CA GLU A 23 -1.68 -1.59 -8.77
C GLU A 23 -3.08 -1.55 -8.18
N SER A 24 -3.64 -2.70 -7.77
CA SER A 24 -4.95 -2.77 -7.12
C SER A 24 -4.97 -2.01 -5.78
N ILE A 25 -3.89 -2.11 -5.00
CA ILE A 25 -3.74 -1.33 -3.76
C ILE A 25 -3.68 0.18 -4.05
N ILE A 26 -2.92 0.60 -5.06
CA ILE A 26 -2.82 2.02 -5.45
C ILE A 26 -4.18 2.56 -5.88
N LEU A 27 -4.94 1.81 -6.67
CA LEU A 27 -6.29 2.19 -7.09
C LEU A 27 -7.20 2.35 -5.87
N ALA A 28 -7.23 1.36 -4.97
CA ALA A 28 -8.05 1.39 -3.76
C ALA A 28 -7.71 2.60 -2.85
N ILE A 29 -6.42 2.95 -2.73
CA ILE A 29 -5.99 4.14 -1.98
C ILE A 29 -6.55 5.42 -2.62
N ASN A 30 -6.45 5.55 -3.94
CA ASN A 30 -6.92 6.74 -4.65
C ASN A 30 -8.44 6.94 -4.55
N GLU A 31 -9.19 5.85 -4.51
CA GLU A 31 -10.66 5.86 -4.39
C GLU A 31 -11.14 6.04 -2.95
N SER A 32 -10.48 5.40 -1.98
CA SER A 32 -11.01 5.24 -0.62
C SER A 32 -10.40 6.19 0.41
N VAL A 33 -9.21 6.75 0.16
CA VAL A 33 -8.52 7.61 1.13
C VAL A 33 -8.86 9.08 0.89
N PRO A 34 -9.47 9.80 1.86
CA PRO A 34 -9.93 11.18 1.63
C PRO A 34 -8.82 12.23 1.70
N LEU A 35 -7.66 11.94 2.29
CA LEU A 35 -6.56 12.89 2.52
C LEU A 35 -5.20 12.23 2.33
N LYS A 36 -4.19 13.00 1.91
CA LYS A 36 -2.79 12.53 1.76
C LYS A 36 -2.65 11.32 0.82
N LYS A 37 -3.39 11.30 -0.29
CA LYS A 37 -3.43 10.16 -1.23
C LYS A 37 -2.03 9.80 -1.74
N GLU A 38 -1.27 10.81 -2.14
CA GLU A 38 0.09 10.63 -2.68
C GLU A 38 1.04 10.04 -1.64
N GLU A 39 1.00 10.52 -0.40
CA GLU A 39 1.83 9.99 0.68
C GLU A 39 1.44 8.56 1.03
N ASN A 40 0.14 8.24 1.03
CA ASN A 40 -0.35 6.88 1.26
C ASN A 40 0.07 5.92 0.14
N VAL A 41 0.01 6.36 -1.13
CA VAL A 41 0.51 5.58 -2.28
C VAL A 41 2.02 5.37 -2.18
N LYS A 42 2.78 6.42 -1.86
CA LYS A 42 4.23 6.32 -1.68
C LYS A 42 4.59 5.34 -0.56
N ALA A 43 3.90 5.43 0.57
CA ALA A 43 4.12 4.57 1.72
C ALA A 43 3.81 3.08 1.42
N ALA A 44 2.79 2.81 0.60
CA ALA A 44 2.49 1.45 0.11
C ALA A 44 3.59 0.93 -0.83
N LYS A 45 4.01 1.75 -1.81
CA LYS A 45 5.08 1.39 -2.76
C LYS A 45 6.40 1.09 -2.06
N GLU A 46 6.83 1.96 -1.14
CA GLU A 46 8.07 1.74 -0.38
C GLU A 46 8.03 0.46 0.45
N ALA A 47 6.88 0.16 1.07
CA ALA A 47 6.73 -1.06 1.85
C ALA A 47 6.72 -2.31 0.97
N TYR A 48 6.10 -2.26 -0.20
CA TYR A 48 6.18 -3.32 -1.21
C TYR A 48 7.64 -3.56 -1.60
N GLU A 49 8.40 -2.53 -1.95
CA GLU A 49 9.81 -2.68 -2.33
C GLU A 49 10.66 -3.30 -1.20
N LYS A 50 10.47 -2.84 0.05
CA LYS A 50 11.25 -3.26 1.22
C LYS A 50 10.85 -4.62 1.79
N ALA A 51 9.62 -5.08 1.58
CA ALA A 51 9.18 -6.36 2.13
C ALA A 51 9.99 -7.51 1.53
N MET A 52 10.46 -8.41 2.39
CA MET A 52 11.21 -9.61 1.99
C MET A 52 10.28 -10.83 2.04
N ILE A 53 10.46 -11.73 1.09
CA ILE A 53 9.81 -13.05 1.09
C ILE A 53 10.81 -14.00 1.75
N LEU A 54 10.37 -14.69 2.80
CA LEU A 54 11.17 -15.70 3.52
C LEU A 54 11.04 -17.07 2.88
#